data_AF-A0A1J5PZE8-F1
#
_entry.id   AF-A0A1J5PZE8-F1
#
_cell.length_a   1.000
_cell.length_b   1.000
_cell.length_c   1.000
_cell.angle_alpha   90.00
_cell.angle_beta   90.00
_cell.angle_gamma   90.00
#
_symmetry.space_group_name_H-M   'P 1'
#
loop_
_entity.id
_entity.type
_entity.pdbx_description
1 polymer ?
#
loop_
_entity_poly.entity_id
_entity_poly.type
_entity_poly.pdbx_seq_one_letter_code
_entity_poly.pdbx_strand_id
1 'polypeptide(L)'
;MSNLTVWESVATLEEFVWNTVHRAFYERRAEWFEVLGKMHFVMWWVPVGHQPTLDEGLERLELLRANGDSDAAFGWSYLAEAKLWQRRSCNAMAAE
;
A
#
# COMPACT_ATOMS: atom_id res chain seq x y z
N MET A 1 -1.98 1.00 16.14
CA MET A 1 -3.18 0.22 15.77
C MET A 1 -2.99 -0.22 14.33
N SER A 2 -3.11 -1.51 14.03
CA SER A 2 -2.89 -2.06 12.68
C SER A 2 -4.23 -2.39 12.05
N ASN A 3 -4.37 -2.18 10.73
CA ASN A 3 -5.54 -2.58 9.97
C ASN A 3 -5.15 -3.62 8.91
N LEU A 4 -6.11 -4.45 8.52
CA LEU A 4 -5.97 -5.42 7.44
C LEU A 4 -7.26 -5.43 6.62
N THR A 5 -7.14 -5.28 5.30
CA THR A 5 -8.27 -5.30 4.36
C THR A 5 -7.92 -6.17 3.16
N VAL A 6 -8.93 -6.82 2.58
CA VAL A 6 -8.80 -7.68 1.40
C VAL A 6 -9.65 -7.10 0.28
N TRP A 7 -9.12 -7.11 -0.93
CA TRP A 7 -9.73 -6.50 -2.12
C TRP A 7 -9.74 -7.49 -3.27
N GLU A 8 -10.80 -7.46 -4.08
CA GLU A 8 -10.96 -8.35 -5.24
C GLU A 8 -9.98 -8.01 -6.37
N SER A 9 -9.55 -6.75 -6.49
CA SER A 9 -8.63 -6.31 -7.54
C SER A 9 -7.84 -5.07 -7.12
N VAL A 10 -6.74 -4.83 -7.83
CA VAL A 10 -5.94 -3.59 -7.69
C VAL A 10 -6.76 -2.37 -8.07
N ALA A 11 -7.60 -2.46 -9.11
CA ALA A 11 -8.41 -1.35 -9.57
C ALA A 11 -9.42 -0.86 -8.51
N THR A 12 -10.10 -1.80 -7.83
CA THR A 12 -11.08 -1.46 -6.78
C THR A 12 -10.42 -0.88 -5.53
N LEU A 13 -9.25 -1.41 -5.15
CA LEU A 13 -8.43 -0.81 -4.10
C LEU A 13 -8.01 0.62 -4.50
N GLU A 14 -7.48 0.80 -5.70
CA GLU A 14 -6.98 2.08 -6.17
C GLU A 14 -8.08 3.16 -6.24
N GLU A 15 -9.27 2.80 -6.71
CA GLU A 15 -10.44 3.66 -6.69
C GLU A 15 -10.82 4.06 -5.26
N PHE A 16 -10.82 3.10 -4.32
CA PHE A 16 -11.10 3.39 -2.92
C PHE A 16 -10.08 4.37 -2.33
N VAL A 17 -8.78 4.14 -2.51
CA VAL A 17 -7.76 5.00 -1.89
C VAL A 17 -7.76 6.40 -2.51
N TRP A 18 -7.96 6.55 -3.82
CA TRP A 18 -7.76 7.83 -4.52
C TRP A 18 -9.02 8.63 -4.85
N ASN A 19 -10.19 7.99 -4.90
CA ASN A 19 -11.45 8.65 -5.24
C ASN A 19 -12.39 8.80 -4.05
N THR A 20 -12.00 8.35 -2.86
CA THR A 20 -12.78 8.56 -1.62
C THR A 20 -12.07 9.51 -0.65
N VAL A 21 -12.72 9.77 0.49
CA VAL A 21 -12.15 10.55 1.61
C VAL A 21 -10.81 9.99 2.10
N HIS A 22 -10.49 8.70 1.84
CA HIS A 22 -9.18 8.11 2.15
C HIS A 22 -8.01 8.85 1.49
N ARG A 23 -8.26 9.53 0.37
CA ARG A 23 -7.25 10.36 -0.29
C ARG A 23 -6.68 11.44 0.64
N ALA A 24 -7.55 12.13 1.38
CA ALA A 24 -7.13 13.21 2.27
C ALA A 24 -6.24 12.72 3.42
N PHE A 25 -6.47 11.48 3.90
CA PHE A 25 -5.62 10.84 4.89
C PHE A 25 -4.26 10.43 4.31
N TYR A 26 -4.24 9.98 3.06
CA TYR A 26 -3.01 9.54 2.40
C TYR A 26 -2.12 10.71 1.95
N GLU A 27 -2.70 11.82 1.47
CA GLU A 27 -1.93 13.02 1.10
C GLU A 27 -1.27 13.67 2.32
N ARG A 28 -1.97 13.66 3.45
CA ARG A 28 -1.45 14.16 4.73
C ARG A 28 -0.60 13.14 5.48
N ARG A 29 -0.28 11.98 4.87
CA ARG A 29 0.49 10.93 5.54
C ARG A 29 1.84 11.44 6.05
N ALA A 30 2.51 12.37 5.36
CA ALA A 30 3.77 12.92 5.83
C ALA A 30 3.65 13.54 7.25
N GLU A 31 2.51 14.17 7.56
CA GLU A 31 2.24 14.82 8.85
C GLU A 31 2.09 13.83 10.03
N TRP A 32 1.78 12.57 9.76
CA TRP A 32 1.56 11.54 10.78
C TRP A 32 2.60 10.40 10.73
N PHE A 33 3.27 10.23 9.58
CA PHE A 33 4.20 9.14 9.30
C PHE A 33 5.69 9.57 9.31
N GLU A 34 6.01 10.88 9.34
CA GLU A 34 7.38 11.36 9.61
C GLU A 34 7.96 10.79 10.92
N VAL A 35 7.09 10.47 11.89
CA VAL A 35 7.49 9.92 13.20
C VAL A 35 7.99 8.47 13.11
N LEU A 36 7.79 7.77 11.99
CA LEU A 36 7.86 6.31 11.97
C LEU A 36 8.97 5.68 11.13
N GLY A 37 9.72 6.46 10.32
CA GLY A 37 11.04 6.11 9.76
C GLY A 37 11.18 4.84 8.90
N LYS A 38 10.19 3.93 8.87
CA LYS A 38 10.20 2.64 8.19
C LYS A 38 8.88 2.45 7.45
N MET A 39 8.93 1.76 6.31
CA MET A 39 7.72 1.37 5.57
C MET A 39 6.77 0.58 6.51
N HIS A 40 5.51 0.99 6.57
CA HIS A 40 4.44 0.39 7.39
C HIS A 40 3.24 -0.09 6.57
N PHE A 41 3.44 -0.19 5.27
CA PHE A 41 2.41 -0.59 4.32
C PHE A 41 2.98 -1.70 3.45
N VAL A 42 2.23 -2.77 3.31
CA VAL A 42 2.57 -3.91 2.47
C VAL A 42 1.29 -4.43 1.83
N MET A 43 1.41 -4.88 0.60
CA MET A 43 0.40 -5.61 -0.14
C MET A 43 0.98 -6.94 -0.58
N TRP A 44 0.11 -7.93 -0.72
CA TRP A 44 0.43 -9.24 -1.27
C TRP A 44 -0.84 -9.87 -1.83
N TRP A 45 -0.69 -10.85 -2.70
CA TRP A 45 -1.83 -11.60 -3.22
C TRP A 45 -2.36 -12.60 -2.18
N VAL A 46 -3.66 -12.56 -1.94
CA VAL A 46 -4.35 -13.46 -1.02
C VAL A 46 -5.07 -14.54 -1.84
N PRO A 47 -4.83 -15.84 -1.59
CA PRO A 47 -5.56 -16.90 -2.27
C PRO A 47 -7.07 -16.81 -2.05
N VAL A 48 -7.86 -17.20 -3.05
CA VAL A 48 -9.33 -17.22 -2.93
C VAL A 48 -9.75 -18.13 -1.78
N GLY A 49 -10.60 -17.61 -0.90
CA GLY A 49 -11.08 -18.33 0.30
C GLY A 49 -10.13 -18.28 1.50
N HIS A 50 -8.94 -17.68 1.37
CA HIS A 50 -8.04 -17.45 2.50
C HIS A 50 -8.41 -16.15 3.22
N GLN A 51 -8.53 -16.23 4.55
CA GLN A 51 -8.67 -15.06 5.39
C GLN A 51 -7.32 -14.75 6.03
N PRO A 52 -6.62 -13.68 5.61
CA PRO A 52 -5.30 -13.41 6.11
C PRO A 52 -5.33 -12.93 7.56
N THR A 53 -4.23 -13.16 8.27
CA THR A 53 -4.05 -12.71 9.66
C THR A 53 -3.14 -11.49 9.75
N LEU A 54 -3.18 -10.80 10.89
CA LEU A 54 -2.24 -9.71 11.16
C LEU A 54 -0.80 -10.20 11.25
N ASP A 55 -0.57 -11.42 11.75
CA ASP A 55 0.76 -12.01 11.84
C ASP A 55 1.35 -12.27 10.45
N GLU A 56 0.55 -12.80 9.52
CA GLU A 56 0.95 -12.91 8.11
C GLU A 56 1.30 -11.53 7.53
N GLY A 57 0.49 -10.50 7.81
CA GLY A 57 0.79 -9.13 7.36
C GLY A 57 2.11 -8.58 7.89
N LEU A 58 2.47 -8.89 9.14
CA LEU A 58 3.76 -8.52 9.72
C LEU A 58 4.92 -9.25 9.06
N GLU A 59 4.78 -10.56 8.81
CA GLU A 59 5.79 -11.33 8.08
C GLU A 59 6.03 -10.78 6.67
N ARG A 60 4.95 -10.42 5.96
CA ARG A 60 5.02 -9.80 4.62
C ARG A 60 5.72 -8.45 4.68
N LEU A 61 5.44 -7.66 5.71
CA LEU A 61 6.08 -6.35 5.89
C LEU A 61 7.59 -6.49 6.12
N GLU A 62 8.01 -7.47 6.92
CA GLU A 62 9.44 -7.76 7.11
C GLU A 62 10.11 -8.27 5.82
N LEU A 63 9.42 -9.11 5.02
CA LEU A 63 9.90 -9.52 3.70
C LEU A 63 10.12 -8.33 2.77
N LEU A 64 9.18 -7.39 2.72
CA LEU A 64 9.30 -6.17 1.92
C LEU A 64 10.47 -5.30 2.39
N ARG A 65 10.67 -5.17 3.71
CA ARG A 65 11.78 -4.38 4.27
C ARG A 65 13.14 -5.01 3.98
N ALA A 66 13.22 -6.33 4.00
CA ALA A 66 14.47 -7.06 3.79
C ALA A 66 14.85 -7.12 2.30
N ASN A 67 13.87 -7.34 1.42
CA ASN A 67 14.11 -7.72 0.03
C ASN A 67 13.65 -6.67 -0.99
N GLY A 68 12.92 -5.65 -0.57
CA GLY A 68 12.20 -4.77 -1.49
C GLY A 68 10.99 -5.45 -2.11
N ASP A 69 10.46 -4.86 -3.19
CA ASP A 69 9.26 -5.36 -3.87
C ASP A 69 9.50 -6.75 -4.49
N SER A 70 8.56 -7.66 -4.27
CA SER A 70 8.55 -9.03 -4.82
C SER A 70 7.12 -9.56 -4.91
N ASP A 71 6.89 -10.66 -5.64
CA ASP A 71 5.58 -11.34 -5.68
C ASP A 71 5.04 -11.74 -4.30
N ALA A 72 5.95 -11.96 -3.33
CA ALA A 72 5.59 -12.35 -1.98
C ALA A 72 5.16 -11.16 -1.11
N ALA A 73 5.64 -9.95 -1.38
CA ALA A 73 5.34 -8.75 -0.61
C ALA A 73 5.78 -7.52 -1.40
N PHE A 74 4.89 -6.55 -1.54
CA PHE A 74 5.12 -5.40 -2.39
C PHE A 74 4.38 -4.13 -1.96
N GLY A 75 4.90 -2.99 -2.39
CA GLY A 75 4.26 -1.68 -2.32
C GLY A 75 3.59 -1.28 -3.65
N TRP A 76 3.16 -0.02 -3.72
CA TRP A 76 2.50 0.52 -4.93
C TRP A 76 3.39 0.53 -6.17
N SER A 77 4.71 0.65 -6.00
CA SER A 77 5.71 0.63 -7.09
C SER A 77 5.70 -0.67 -7.89
N TYR A 78 5.32 -1.78 -7.27
CA TYR A 78 5.24 -3.09 -7.91
C TYR A 78 3.99 -3.27 -8.78
N LEU A 79 2.93 -2.50 -8.50
CA LEU A 79 1.66 -2.63 -9.20
C LEU A 79 1.70 -1.85 -10.52
N ALA A 80 2.08 -2.53 -11.60
CA ALA A 80 2.04 -1.96 -12.96
C ALA A 80 0.64 -1.48 -13.36
N GLU A 81 -0.41 -2.11 -12.81
CA GLU A 81 -1.82 -1.80 -13.06
C GLU A 81 -2.33 -0.60 -12.26
N ALA A 82 -1.61 -0.14 -11.23
CA ALA A 82 -1.99 1.00 -10.39
C ALA A 82 -1.73 2.36 -11.10
N LYS A 83 -2.52 2.61 -12.14
CA LYS A 83 -2.37 3.76 -13.06
C LYS A 83 -2.73 5.10 -12.42
N LEU A 84 -3.62 5.15 -11.43
CA LEU A 84 -3.95 6.40 -10.71
C LEU A 84 -2.85 6.76 -9.70
N TRP A 85 -2.26 5.79 -9.01
CA TRP A 85 -1.13 5.99 -8.12
C TRP A 85 0.06 6.56 -8.88
N GLN A 86 0.47 5.91 -9.98
CA GLN A 86 1.60 6.37 -10.80
C GLN A 86 1.40 7.82 -11.29
N ARG A 87 0.19 8.16 -11.76
CA ARG A 87 -0.12 9.51 -12.25
C ARG A 87 -0.05 10.56 -11.14
N ARG A 88 -0.51 10.24 -9.93
CA ARG A 88 -0.56 11.19 -8.82
C ARG A 88 0.76 11.29 -8.05
N SER A 89 1.54 10.22 -7.98
CA SER A 89 2.89 10.24 -7.40
C SER A 89 3.85 11.10 -8.23
N CYS A 90 3.75 11.07 -9.57
CA CYS A 90 4.52 11.98 -10.44
C CYS A 90 4.19 13.46 -10.17
N ASN A 91 2.93 13.80 -9.91
CA ASN A 91 2.55 15.17 -9.55
C ASN A 91 2.98 15.56 -8.12
N ALA A 92 3.12 14.59 -7.21
CA ALA A 92 3.59 14.84 -5.84
C ALA A 92 5.12 15.05 -5.78
N MET A 93 5.90 14.47 -6.70
CA MET A 93 7.35 14.74 -6.81
C MET A 93 7.69 16.03 -7.55
N ALA A 94 6.73 16.67 -8.23
CA ALA A 94 6.95 17.93 -8.96
C ALA A 94 6.87 19.18 -8.07
N ALA A 95 6.83 19.01 -6.75
CA ALA A 95 6.85 20.07 -5.76
C ALA A 95 8.04 19.89 -4.82
N GLU A 96 9.25 20.02 -5.38
CA GLU A 96 10.47 20.43 -4.66
C GLU A 96 10.97 21.74 -5.25
#